data_AF-T1AGU7-F1
#
_entry.id   AF-T1AGU7-F1
#
_cell.length_a   1.000
_cell.length_b   1.000
_cell.length_c   1.000
_cell.angle_alpha   90.00
_cell.angle_beta   90.00
_cell.angle_gamma   90.00
#
_symmetry.space_group_name_H-M   'P 1'
#
loop_
_entity.id
_entity.type
_entity.pdbx_description
1 polymer ?
#
loop_
_entity_poly.entity_id
_entity_poly.type
_entity_poly.pdbx_seq_one_letter_code
_entity_poly.pdbx_strand_id
1 'polypeptide(L)'
;RLLPGVLGDERSSELDSFSQGLLDWPHYTRPEIFEGLEVPKVLRSGNHAEIERWRLEQSVARTWRRRPDLIRGQVLSSEAQRILNELPAPDAAGSDDRGWMKQ
;
A
#
# COMPACT_ATOMS: atom_id res chain seq x y z
N ARG A 1 9.43 1.00 17.32
CA ARG A 1 10.47 1.43 18.30
C ARG A 1 9.80 2.41 19.26
N LEU A 2 9.58 2.05 20.52
CA LEU A 2 8.89 2.91 21.50
C LEU A 2 9.82 3.26 22.66
N LEU A 3 10.59 4.32 22.49
CA LEU A 3 11.09 5.09 23.63
C LEU A 3 10.22 6.34 23.74
N PRO A 4 9.55 6.58 24.88
CA PRO A 4 8.71 7.76 25.06
C PRO A 4 9.61 9.01 25.03
N GLY A 5 9.32 9.94 24.11
CA GLY A 5 9.96 11.27 24.06
C GLY A 5 10.75 11.64 22.81
N VAL A 6 10.79 10.81 21.75
CA VAL A 6 11.62 11.08 20.55
C VAL A 6 10.82 11.24 19.25
N LEU A 7 9.51 10.95 19.24
CA LEU A 7 8.67 11.16 18.07
C LEU A 7 8.08 12.58 18.11
N GLY A 8 8.72 13.49 17.38
CA GLY A 8 8.07 14.73 16.97
C GLY A 8 6.86 14.43 16.10
N ASP A 9 5.75 15.09 16.44
CA ASP A 9 4.43 15.00 15.80
C ASP A 9 3.66 13.69 16.10
N GLU A 10 2.61 13.80 16.93
CA GLU A 10 1.70 12.73 17.38
C GLU A 10 0.96 12.05 16.21
N ARG A 11 1.07 12.61 15.00
CA ARG A 11 0.49 12.06 13.76
C ARG A 11 1.33 10.97 13.09
N SER A 12 2.60 10.79 13.49
CA SER A 12 3.46 9.73 12.92
C SER A 12 3.08 8.33 13.37
N SER A 13 2.37 8.18 14.49
CA SER A 13 2.04 6.85 15.05
C SER A 13 0.77 6.22 14.48
N GLU A 14 -0.12 6.98 13.84
CA GLU A 14 -1.36 6.44 13.29
C GLU A 14 -1.20 5.84 11.88
N LEU A 15 -0.14 6.24 11.17
CA LEU A 15 0.26 5.74 9.86
C LEU A 15 1.33 4.65 9.95
N ASP A 16 1.55 4.07 11.14
CA ASP A 16 2.52 2.99 11.34
C ASP A 16 2.10 1.76 10.53
N SER A 17 3.07 1.13 9.85
CA SER A 17 2.92 0.08 8.82
C SER A 17 2.17 -1.20 9.23
N PHE A 18 1.51 -1.21 10.39
CA PHE A 18 0.74 -2.31 10.97
C PHE A 18 -0.67 -1.91 11.44
N SER A 19 -1.11 -0.67 11.21
CA SER A 19 -2.37 -0.17 11.79
C SER A 19 -3.63 -0.94 11.35
N GLN A 20 -3.56 -1.76 10.28
CA GLN A 20 -4.69 -2.52 9.74
C GLN A 20 -4.35 -3.97 9.32
N GLY A 21 -3.21 -4.52 9.76
CA GLY A 21 -2.79 -5.89 9.40
C GLY A 21 -2.54 -6.13 7.90
N LEU A 22 -2.37 -5.07 7.12
CA LEU A 22 -1.95 -5.10 5.72
C LEU A 22 -0.46 -4.71 5.61
N LEU A 23 0.20 -5.16 4.54
CA LEU A 23 1.54 -4.71 4.18
C LEU A 23 1.54 -3.25 3.72
N ASP A 24 2.65 -2.56 3.94
CA ASP A 24 2.82 -1.17 3.55
C ASP A 24 2.83 -0.98 2.01
N TRP A 25 2.37 0.20 1.57
CA TRP A 25 2.35 0.61 0.17
C TRP A 25 3.76 1.01 -0.31
N PRO A 26 4.01 1.09 -1.63
CA PRO A 26 5.29 1.55 -2.14
C PRO A 26 5.44 3.06 -1.93
N HIS A 27 6.59 3.45 -1.36
CA HIS A 27 6.94 4.85 -1.11
C HIS A 27 7.85 5.37 -2.21
N TYR A 28 7.58 6.60 -2.65
CA TYR A 28 8.33 7.26 -3.73
C TYR A 28 8.96 8.54 -3.21
N THR A 29 10.15 8.85 -3.71
CA THR A 29 10.85 10.10 -3.46
C THR A 29 11.38 10.66 -4.78
N ARG A 30 11.88 11.90 -4.75
CA ARG A 30 12.52 12.52 -5.92
C ARG A 30 13.78 11.75 -6.31
N PRO A 31 14.12 11.67 -7.60
CA PRO A 31 13.49 12.32 -8.77
C PRO A 31 12.22 11.62 -9.28
N GLU A 32 11.43 12.31 -10.12
CA GLU A 32 10.15 11.78 -10.67
C GLU A 32 10.33 10.55 -11.56
N ILE A 33 11.51 10.41 -12.18
CA ILE A 33 11.90 9.25 -12.99
C ILE A 33 13.24 8.78 -12.45
N PHE A 34 13.30 7.53 -12.01
CA PHE A 34 14.52 6.90 -11.52
C PHE A 34 14.70 5.55 -12.21
N GLU A 35 15.84 5.35 -12.89
CA GLU A 35 16.15 4.12 -13.65
C GLU A 35 15.05 3.70 -14.66
N GLY A 36 14.35 4.67 -15.25
CA GLY A 36 13.25 4.43 -16.18
C GLY A 36 11.91 4.05 -15.52
N LEU A 37 11.83 4.07 -14.19
CA LEU A 37 10.60 3.94 -13.42
C LEU A 37 10.06 5.32 -13.06
N GLU A 38 8.82 5.59 -13.45
CA GLU A 38 8.15 6.85 -13.14
C GLU A 38 7.34 6.76 -11.84
N VAL A 39 7.31 7.86 -11.10
CA VAL A 39 6.39 8.01 -9.96
C VAL A 39 4.95 8.02 -10.49
N PRO A 40 4.03 7.20 -9.91
CA PRO A 40 2.62 7.18 -10.31
C PRO A 40 2.01 8.58 -10.37
N LYS A 41 1.28 8.89 -11.45
CA LYS A 41 0.65 10.21 -11.67
C LYS A 41 -0.26 10.63 -10.52
N VAL A 42 -0.94 9.67 -9.89
CA VAL A 42 -1.80 9.91 -8.72
C VAL A 42 -1.04 10.54 -7.56
N LEU A 43 0.22 10.12 -7.32
CA LEU A 43 1.08 10.69 -6.28
C LEU A 43 1.58 12.10 -6.62
N ARG A 44 1.45 12.50 -7.89
CA ARG A 44 1.83 13.83 -8.40
C ARG A 44 0.63 14.78 -8.54
N SER A 45 -0.60 14.27 -8.41
CA SER A 45 -1.83 15.04 -8.65
C SER A 45 -2.14 16.07 -7.55
N GLY A 46 -1.59 15.89 -6.35
CA GLY A 46 -1.95 16.68 -5.16
C GLY A 46 -3.35 16.35 -4.61
N ASN A 47 -4.07 15.41 -5.19
CA ASN A 47 -5.38 14.97 -4.70
C ASN A 47 -5.21 13.97 -3.55
N HIS A 48 -5.31 14.48 -2.33
CA HIS A 48 -5.14 13.65 -1.13
C HIS A 48 -6.10 12.46 -1.09
N ALA A 49 -7.35 12.60 -1.55
CA ALA A 49 -8.31 11.49 -1.53
C ALA A 49 -7.91 10.36 -2.50
N GLU A 50 -7.43 10.71 -3.70
CA GLU A 50 -6.95 9.72 -4.67
C GLU A 50 -5.63 9.09 -4.22
N ILE A 51 -4.76 9.85 -3.54
CA ILE A 51 -3.52 9.34 -2.96
C ILE A 51 -3.81 8.31 -1.88
N GLU A 52 -4.71 8.60 -0.94
CA GLU A 52 -5.06 7.64 0.13
C GLU A 52 -5.74 6.39 -0.44
N ARG A 53 -6.62 6.54 -1.43
CA ARG A 53 -7.22 5.40 -2.13
C ARG A 53 -6.16 4.54 -2.81
N TRP A 54 -5.24 5.16 -3.56
CA TRP A 54 -4.16 4.45 -4.23
C TRP A 54 -3.25 3.74 -3.23
N ARG A 55 -2.93 4.35 -2.09
CA ARG A 55 -2.14 3.71 -1.02
C ARG A 55 -2.83 2.46 -0.49
N LEU A 56 -4.14 2.54 -0.23
CA LEU A 56 -4.93 1.38 0.20
C LEU A 56 -4.94 0.28 -0.87
N GLU A 57 -5.13 0.63 -2.14
CA GLU A 57 -5.09 -0.31 -3.26
C GLU A 57 -3.77 -1.07 -3.33
N GLN A 58 -2.65 -0.35 -3.24
CA GLN A 58 -1.32 -0.97 -3.25
C GLN A 58 -1.08 -1.84 -2.02
N SER A 59 -1.50 -1.38 -0.84
CA SER A 59 -1.37 -2.13 0.42
C SER A 59 -2.15 -3.46 0.37
N VAL A 60 -3.42 -3.42 -0.05
CA VAL A 60 -4.27 -4.63 -0.18
C VAL A 60 -3.68 -5.58 -1.21
N ALA A 61 -3.30 -5.10 -2.39
CA ALA A 61 -2.78 -5.95 -3.45
C ALA A 61 -1.46 -6.62 -3.10
N ARG A 62 -0.54 -5.88 -2.48
CA ARG A 62 0.73 -6.42 -2.03
C ARG A 62 0.53 -7.46 -0.94
N THR A 63 -0.39 -7.21 -0.02
CA THR A 63 -0.77 -8.17 1.02
C THR A 63 -1.37 -9.43 0.41
N TRP A 64 -2.33 -9.28 -0.50
CA TRP A 64 -3.01 -10.41 -1.13
C TRP A 64 -2.03 -11.33 -1.87
N ARG A 65 -1.07 -10.76 -2.60
CA ARG A 65 -0.06 -11.53 -3.35
C ARG A 65 0.98 -12.19 -2.47
N ARG A 66 1.54 -11.44 -1.52
CA ARG A 66 2.72 -11.90 -0.76
C ARG A 66 2.37 -12.62 0.53
N ARG A 67 1.27 -12.19 1.17
CA ARG A 67 0.83 -12.65 2.49
C ARG A 67 -0.71 -12.74 2.54
N PRO A 68 -1.35 -13.55 1.67
CA PRO A 68 -2.81 -13.72 1.69
C PRO A 68 -3.33 -14.25 3.04
N ASP A 69 -2.45 -14.88 3.83
CA ASP A 69 -2.73 -15.31 5.20
C ASP A 69 -3.13 -14.15 6.12
N LEU A 70 -2.56 -12.95 5.93
CA LEU A 70 -2.93 -11.78 6.73
C LEU A 70 -4.38 -11.37 6.47
N ILE A 71 -4.86 -11.49 5.23
CA ILE A 71 -6.23 -11.13 4.85
C ILE A 71 -7.27 -12.14 5.38
N ARG A 72 -6.93 -13.43 5.39
CA ARG A 72 -7.89 -14.50 5.75
C ARG A 72 -8.34 -14.47 7.23
N GLY A 73 -7.57 -13.82 8.10
CA GLY A 73 -7.82 -13.79 9.54
C GLY A 73 -8.36 -12.47 10.09
N GLN A 74 -8.63 -11.48 9.24
CA GLN A 74 -8.98 -10.13 9.67
C GLN A 74 -10.19 -9.57 8.94
N VAL A 75 -10.92 -8.68 9.61
CA VAL A 75 -12.04 -7.95 9.01
C VAL A 75 -11.47 -6.73 8.29
N LEU A 76 -11.54 -6.72 6.97
CA LEU A 76 -11.15 -5.57 6.15
C LEU A 76 -12.24 -4.49 6.17
N SER A 77 -11.84 -3.24 5.92
CA SER A 77 -12.80 -2.17 5.66
C SER A 77 -13.58 -2.43 4.37
N SER A 78 -14.76 -1.83 4.22
CA SER A 78 -15.59 -2.00 3.02
C SER A 78 -14.85 -1.65 1.71
N GLU A 79 -13.98 -0.64 1.76
CA GLU A 79 -13.17 -0.23 0.61
C GLU A 79 -12.05 -1.23 0.32
N ALA A 80 -11.33 -1.69 1.35
CA ALA A 80 -10.31 -2.71 1.19
C ALA A 80 -10.89 -4.04 0.68
N GLN A 81 -12.09 -4.41 1.14
CA GLN A 81 -12.81 -5.59 0.67
C GLN A 81 -13.24 -5.45 -0.79
N ARG A 82 -13.70 -4.26 -1.22
CA ARG A 82 -14.03 -3.99 -2.62
C ARG A 82 -12.80 -4.18 -3.51
N ILE A 83 -11.68 -3.56 -3.13
CA ILE A 83 -10.40 -3.71 -3.84
C ILE A 83 -10.00 -5.18 -3.92
N LEU A 84 -10.06 -5.90 -2.80
CA LEU A 84 -9.71 -7.33 -2.76
C LEU A 84 -10.57 -8.17 -3.72
N ASN A 85 -11.86 -7.88 -3.84
CA ASN A 85 -12.77 -8.58 -4.74
C ASN A 85 -12.45 -8.31 -6.22
N GLU A 86 -11.80 -7.19 -6.55
CA GLU A 86 -11.34 -6.86 -7.90
C GLU A 86 -9.99 -7.52 -8.25
N LEU A 87 -9.25 -8.01 -7.26
CA LEU A 87 -7.96 -8.66 -7.48
C LEU A 87 -8.11 -10.10 -7.99
N PRO A 88 -7.25 -10.54 -8.93
CA PRO A 88 -7.15 -11.95 -9.28
C PRO A 88 -6.64 -12.76 -8.08
N ALA A 89 -6.94 -14.06 -8.05
CA ALA A 89 -6.38 -14.97 -7.05
C ALA A 89 -4.84 -14.87 -7.02
N PRO A 90 -4.21 -14.99 -5.84
CA PRO A 90 -2.77 -14.84 -5.71
C PRO A 90 -2.13 -16.03 -6.39
N ASP A 91 -1.43 -15.75 -7.48
CA ASP A 91 -0.60 -16.70 -8.19
C ASP A 91 0.49 -17.22 -7.25
N ALA A 92 0.58 -18.55 -7.10
CA ALA A 92 1.54 -19.19 -6.20
C ALA A 92 3.02 -18.94 -6.59
N ALA A 93 3.26 -18.40 -7.79
CA ALA A 93 4.55 -17.93 -8.22
C ALA A 93 4.63 -16.44 -7.87
N GLY A 94 5.47 -16.08 -6.89
CA GLY A 94 5.68 -14.69 -6.45
C GLY A 94 6.08 -13.77 -7.60
N SER A 95 5.07 -13.27 -8.33
CA SER A 95 5.27 -12.48 -9.53
C SER A 95 5.62 -11.06 -9.13
N ASP A 96 6.71 -10.61 -9.74
CA ASP A 96 7.32 -9.30 -9.59
C ASP A 96 6.27 -8.17 -9.64
N ASP A 97 6.32 -7.23 -8.67
CA ASP A 97 5.35 -6.15 -8.48
C ASP A 97 5.13 -5.30 -9.77
N ARG A 98 6.06 -5.40 -10.73
CA ARG A 98 6.13 -4.66 -12.00
C ARG A 98 5.02 -4.94 -13.01
N GLY A 99 4.27 -6.04 -12.87
CA GLY A 99 3.30 -6.49 -13.89
C GLY A 99 1.93 -5.81 -13.85
N TRP A 100 1.48 -5.36 -12.67
CA TRP A 100 0.10 -4.87 -12.47
C TRP A 100 0.00 -3.36 -12.28
N MET A 101 1.13 -2.68 -12.12
CA MET A 101 1.23 -1.21 -11.98
C MET A 101 1.31 -0.49 -13.34
N LYS A 102 0.84 -1.11 -14.42
CA LYS A 102 0.72 -0.50 -15.75
C LYS A 102 -0.75 -0.17 -16.01
N GLN A 103 -1.18 1.00 -15.55
CA GLN A 103 -2.33 1.72 -16.11
C GLN A 103 -1.85 3.09 -16.60
#